data_AF-A0AAW1U1N3-F1
#
_entry.id   AF-A0AAW1U1N3-F1
#
_cell.length_a   1.000
_cell.length_b   1.000
_cell.length_c   1.000
_cell.angle_alpha   90.00
_cell.angle_beta   90.00
_cell.angle_gamma   90.00
#
_symmetry.space_group_name_H-M   'P 1'
#
loop_
_entity.id
_entity.type
_entity.pdbx_description
1 polymer ?
#
loop_
_entity_poly.entity_id
_entity_poly.type
_entity_poly.pdbx_seq_one_letter_code
_entity_poly.pdbx_strand_id
1 'polypeptide(L)'
;MAFFRAMGTYIECSGLVKILVQAKVLAGGSMNSFLDIKNFNRCQRLHPLTAAALQILHFEQYLSTTNVTLEAMDELLQTQMQNASNQVAYDVNETIELPDLLSRIFNGCNKFCNQTLIGENSKTAQFYYHYCELIDLYHRFSRSIRTSNFQLYLRELNFQYV
;
A
#
# COMPACT_ATOMS: atom_id res chain seq x y z
N MET A 1 7.09 19.42 -2.56
CA MET A 1 8.50 19.27 -2.98
C MET A 1 9.37 18.66 -1.89
N ALA A 2 9.41 19.23 -0.68
CA ALA A 2 10.26 18.72 0.42
C ALA A 2 10.00 17.24 0.78
N PHE A 3 8.73 16.82 0.89
CA PHE A 3 8.38 15.43 1.18
C PHE A 3 9.01 14.44 0.19
N PHE A 4 8.78 14.64 -1.11
CA PHE A 4 9.34 13.75 -2.12
C PHE A 4 10.88 13.80 -2.14
N ARG A 5 11.50 14.93 -1.79
CA ARG A 5 12.96 15.03 -1.68
C ARG A 5 13.49 14.17 -0.55
N ALA A 6 12.83 14.20 0.59
CA ALA A 6 13.13 13.27 1.68
C ALA A 6 12.91 11.81 1.26
N MET A 7 11.84 11.51 0.51
CA MET A 7 11.61 10.16 -0.05
C MET A 7 12.72 9.71 -0.99
N GLY A 8 13.20 10.61 -1.86
CA GLY A 8 14.33 10.36 -2.76
C GLY A 8 15.59 9.99 -1.97
N THR A 9 15.95 10.79 -0.97
CA THR A 9 17.07 10.48 -0.06
C THR A 9 16.85 9.19 0.72
N TYR A 10 15.63 8.91 1.19
CA TYR A 10 15.30 7.70 1.94
C TYR A 10 15.57 6.43 1.13
N ILE A 11 15.20 6.42 -0.16
CA ILE A 11 15.39 5.26 -1.04
C ILE A 11 16.74 5.26 -1.77
N GLU A 12 17.57 6.28 -1.55
CA GLU A 12 18.90 6.33 -2.12
C GLU A 12 19.71 5.12 -1.65
N CYS A 13 20.46 4.49 -2.57
CA CYS A 13 21.23 3.27 -2.31
C CYS A 13 20.44 2.02 -1.86
N SER A 14 19.10 2.05 -1.77
CA SER A 14 18.28 0.88 -1.42
C SER A 14 18.26 -0.23 -2.49
N GLY A 15 18.64 0.11 -3.73
CA GLY A 15 18.48 -0.76 -4.90
C GLY A 15 17.14 -0.58 -5.62
N LEU A 16 16.15 0.09 -5.00
CA LEU A 16 14.83 0.32 -5.59
C LEU A 16 14.88 0.99 -6.96
N VAL A 17 15.73 2.02 -7.11
CA VAL A 17 15.91 2.72 -8.38
C VAL A 17 16.44 1.79 -9.48
N LYS A 18 17.32 0.84 -9.13
CA LYS A 18 17.82 -0.16 -10.08
C LYS A 18 16.72 -1.13 -10.50
N ILE A 19 15.88 -1.56 -9.56
CA ILE A 19 14.71 -2.40 -9.83
C ILE A 19 13.77 -1.68 -10.79
N LEU A 20 13.47 -0.40 -10.57
CA LEU A 20 12.61 0.39 -11.46
C LEU A 20 13.19 0.55 -12.88
N VAL A 21 14.52 0.63 -13.00
CA VAL A 21 15.18 0.65 -14.31
C VAL A 21 15.13 -0.70 -15.00
N GLN A 22 15.37 -1.80 -14.26
CA GLN A 22 15.25 -3.15 -14.80
C GLN A 22 13.82 -3.49 -15.22
N ALA A 23 12.83 -3.03 -14.45
CA ALA A 23 11.41 -3.15 -14.76
C ALA A 23 10.95 -2.22 -15.91
N LYS A 24 11.85 -1.44 -16.52
CA LYS A 24 11.58 -0.47 -17.59
C LYS A 24 10.57 0.62 -17.23
N VAL A 25 10.32 0.84 -15.94
CA VAL A 25 9.47 1.92 -15.41
C VAL A 25 10.24 3.26 -15.43
N LEU A 26 11.56 3.18 -15.21
CA LEU A 26 12.47 4.32 -15.25
C LEU A 26 13.55 4.08 -16.32
N ALA A 27 13.91 5.13 -17.07
CA ALA A 27 15.07 5.05 -17.96
C ALA A 27 16.36 5.20 -17.14
N GLY A 28 17.44 4.51 -17.53
CA GLY A 28 18.72 4.60 -16.81
C GLY A 28 19.25 6.04 -16.64
N GLY A 29 19.10 6.88 -17.67
CA GLY A 29 19.45 8.31 -17.58
C GLY A 29 18.54 9.15 -16.68
N SER A 30 17.42 8.59 -16.20
CA SER A 30 16.46 9.27 -15.33
C SER A 30 16.63 8.94 -13.84
N MET A 31 17.61 8.11 -13.44
CA MET A 31 17.82 7.73 -12.03
C MET A 31 17.99 8.94 -11.11
N ASN A 32 18.98 9.79 -11.40
CA ASN A 32 19.24 10.99 -10.59
C ASN A 32 18.07 11.97 -10.66
N SER A 33 17.39 12.07 -11.80
CA SER A 33 16.22 12.93 -11.94
C SER A 33 15.02 12.51 -11.07
N PHE A 34 14.92 11.22 -10.76
CA PHE A 34 13.91 10.66 -9.88
C PHE A 34 14.25 10.93 -8.41
N LEU A 35 15.50 10.68 -8.00
CA LEU A 35 15.97 10.94 -6.63
C LEU A 35 15.95 12.44 -6.29
N ASP A 36 16.39 13.30 -7.21
CA ASP A 36 16.46 14.75 -7.02
C ASP A 36 15.11 15.46 -7.21
N ILE A 37 14.08 14.75 -7.69
CA ILE A 37 12.78 15.29 -8.12
C ILE A 37 12.92 16.44 -9.11
N LYS A 38 13.77 16.24 -10.13
CA LYS A 38 13.87 17.20 -11.24
C LYS A 38 12.57 17.30 -12.03
N ASN A 39 11.79 16.22 -12.07
CA ASN A 39 10.46 16.20 -12.68
C ASN A 39 9.41 15.76 -11.66
N PHE A 40 8.80 16.75 -10.98
CA PHE A 40 7.85 16.51 -9.90
C PHE A 40 6.67 15.64 -10.29
N ASN A 41 5.96 15.97 -11.38
CA ASN A 41 4.77 15.24 -11.80
C ASN A 41 5.06 13.77 -12.07
N ARG A 42 6.25 13.46 -12.62
CA ARG A 42 6.68 12.09 -12.84
C ARG A 42 6.97 11.37 -11.52
N CYS A 43 7.74 11.99 -10.62
CA CYS A 43 8.08 11.41 -9.32
C CYS A 43 6.82 11.17 -8.47
N GLN A 44 5.91 12.14 -8.46
CA GLN A 44 4.62 12.07 -7.76
C GLN A 44 3.77 10.88 -8.22
N ARG A 45 3.89 10.44 -9.47
CA ARG A 45 3.19 9.25 -10.00
C ARG A 45 3.96 7.95 -9.74
N LEU A 46 5.29 7.99 -9.84
CA LEU A 46 6.15 6.82 -9.69
C LEU A 46 6.24 6.29 -8.27
N HIS A 47 6.23 7.18 -7.26
CA HIS A 47 6.30 6.76 -5.87
C HIS A 47 5.08 5.90 -5.46
N PRO A 48 3.83 6.32 -5.72
CA PRO A 48 2.63 5.49 -5.54
C PRO A 48 2.66 4.18 -6.28
N LEU A 49 3.06 4.19 -7.55
CA LEU A 49 3.13 2.97 -8.35
C LEU A 49 4.10 1.95 -7.73
N THR A 50 5.26 2.44 -7.29
CA THR A 50 6.27 1.61 -6.62
C THR A 50 5.77 1.07 -5.28
N ALA A 51 5.10 1.90 -4.47
CA ALA A 51 4.55 1.48 -3.19
C ALA A 51 3.47 0.40 -3.36
N ALA A 52 2.56 0.58 -4.32
CA ALA A 52 1.53 -0.41 -4.64
C ALA A 52 2.15 -1.75 -5.07
N ALA A 53 3.18 -1.73 -5.93
CA ALA A 53 3.88 -2.95 -6.33
C ALA A 53 4.52 -3.68 -5.13
N LEU A 54 5.14 -2.94 -4.21
CA LEU A 54 5.72 -3.50 -2.99
C LEU A 54 4.64 -4.08 -2.05
N GLN A 55 3.49 -3.42 -1.92
CA GLN A 55 2.35 -3.91 -1.13
C GLN A 55 1.76 -5.19 -1.73
N ILE A 56 1.67 -5.30 -3.06
CA ILE A 56 1.23 -6.53 -3.73
C ILE A 56 2.20 -7.68 -3.44
N LEU A 57 3.51 -7.45 -3.62
CA LEU A 57 4.53 -8.47 -3.31
C LEU A 57 4.50 -8.89 -1.84
N HIS A 58 4.25 -7.96 -0.93
CA HIS A 58 4.12 -8.23 0.50
C HIS A 58 2.87 -9.07 0.81
N PHE A 59 1.76 -8.79 0.15
CA PHE A 59 0.53 -9.56 0.26
C PHE A 59 0.69 -10.98 -0.33
N GLU A 60 1.35 -11.12 -1.48
CA GLU A 60 1.69 -12.42 -2.06
C GLU A 60 2.56 -13.26 -1.10
N GLN A 61 3.52 -12.63 -0.42
CA GLN A 61 4.33 -13.28 0.61
C GLN A 61 3.51 -13.71 1.83
N TYR A 62 2.53 -12.90 2.24
CA TYR A 62 1.60 -13.29 3.29
C TYR A 62 0.78 -14.54 2.90
N LEU A 63 0.24 -14.56 1.68
CA LEU A 63 -0.54 -15.69 1.17
C LEU A 63 0.29 -16.97 1.11
N SER A 64 1.54 -16.88 0.61
CA SER A 64 2.45 -18.04 0.52
C SER A 64 2.81 -18.62 1.90
N THR A 65 2.85 -17.79 2.94
CA THR A 65 3.18 -18.21 4.31
C THR A 65 1.97 -18.83 5.03
N THR A 66 0.74 -18.42 4.67
CA THR A 66 -0.47 -18.78 5.42
C THR A 66 -1.15 -20.05 4.90
N ASN A 67 -0.66 -20.68 3.82
CA ASN A 67 -1.30 -21.83 3.15
C ASN A 67 -2.80 -21.61 2.90
N VAL A 68 -3.24 -20.37 2.69
CA VAL A 68 -4.60 -20.08 2.22
C VAL A 68 -4.59 -20.46 0.75
N THR A 69 -5.13 -21.64 0.43
CA THR A 69 -5.20 -22.11 -0.95
C THR A 69 -6.14 -21.21 -1.74
N LEU A 70 -5.75 -20.90 -2.98
CA LEU A 70 -6.59 -20.20 -3.97
C LEU A 70 -7.99 -20.83 -4.09
N GLU A 71 -8.09 -22.13 -3.84
CA GLU A 71 -9.35 -22.90 -3.79
C GLU A 71 -10.36 -22.33 -2.78
N ALA A 72 -9.91 -21.88 -1.60
CA ALA A 72 -10.77 -21.27 -0.60
C ALA A 72 -11.25 -19.86 -1.01
N MET A 73 -10.48 -19.17 -1.86
CA MET A 73 -10.87 -17.87 -2.43
C MET A 73 -11.85 -18.04 -3.60
N ASP A 74 -11.67 -19.07 -4.43
CA ASP A 74 -12.59 -19.39 -5.54
C ASP A 74 -13.96 -19.84 -5.03
N GLU A 75 -14.03 -20.63 -3.96
CA GLU A 75 -15.31 -20.99 -3.32
C GLU A 75 -16.06 -19.75 -2.80
N LEU A 76 -15.34 -18.76 -2.27
CA LEU A 76 -15.91 -17.49 -1.79
C LEU A 76 -16.43 -16.61 -2.92
N LEU A 77 -15.67 -16.48 -4.01
CA LEU A 77 -16.11 -15.71 -5.18
C LEU A 77 -17.37 -16.33 -5.78
N GLN A 78 -17.44 -17.66 -5.83
CA GLN A 78 -18.63 -18.37 -6.31
C GLN A 78 -19.84 -18.18 -5.38
N THR A 79 -19.67 -18.27 -4.06
CA THR A 79 -20.78 -18.04 -3.10
C THR A 79 -21.24 -16.58 -3.09
N GLN A 80 -20.33 -15.61 -3.21
CA GLN A 80 -20.72 -14.20 -3.30
C GLN A 80 -21.39 -13.85 -4.64
N MET A 81 -20.96 -14.42 -5.77
CA MET A 81 -21.63 -14.23 -7.06
C MET A 81 -23.06 -14.79 -7.08
N GLN A 82 -23.31 -15.90 -6.36
CA GLN A 82 -24.66 -16.45 -6.19
C GLN A 82 -25.54 -15.55 -5.30
N ASN A 83 -24.96 -14.95 -4.26
CA ASN A 83 -25.70 -14.08 -3.33
C ASN A 83 -25.96 -12.66 -3.90
N ALA A 84 -25.04 -12.13 -4.72
CA ALA A 84 -25.16 -10.82 -5.35
C ALA A 84 -26.29 -10.75 -6.40
N SER A 85 -26.75 -11.89 -6.92
CA SER A 85 -27.91 -11.93 -7.81
C SER A 85 -29.24 -11.67 -7.07
N ASN A 86 -29.25 -11.62 -5.73
CA ASN A 86 -30.48 -11.59 -4.92
C ASN A 86 -30.67 -10.32 -4.06
N GLN A 87 -29.75 -9.35 -4.01
CA GLN A 87 -29.94 -8.15 -3.17
C GLN A 87 -29.68 -6.83 -3.91
N VAL A 88 -30.74 -6.01 -3.94
CA VAL A 88 -30.83 -4.66 -4.48
C VAL A 88 -30.71 -3.66 -3.32
N ALA A 89 -29.98 -2.56 -3.58
CA ALA A 89 -29.84 -1.33 -2.78
C ALA A 89 -28.95 -1.42 -1.52
N TYR A 90 -27.72 -0.91 -1.65
CA TYR A 90 -26.86 -0.61 -0.51
C TYR A 90 -27.28 0.72 0.14
N ASP A 91 -27.68 0.69 1.41
CA ASP A 91 -27.82 1.87 2.26
C ASP A 91 -26.44 2.21 2.89
N VAL A 92 -26.13 3.51 3.04
CA VAL A 92 -24.78 4.03 3.36
C VAL A 92 -24.38 3.75 4.84
N ASN A 93 -25.31 3.26 5.65
CA ASN A 93 -25.13 3.05 7.09
C ASN A 93 -25.09 1.56 7.52
N GLU A 94 -25.10 0.60 6.59
CA GLU A 94 -24.99 -0.81 6.96
C GLU A 94 -23.53 -1.20 7.20
N THR A 95 -23.25 -1.70 8.41
CA THR A 95 -22.00 -2.40 8.72
C THR A 95 -21.87 -3.61 7.80
N ILE A 96 -20.93 -3.54 6.86
CA ILE A 96 -20.62 -4.64 5.94
C ILE A 96 -20.02 -5.78 6.77
N GLU A 97 -20.80 -6.83 7.03
CA GLU A 97 -20.28 -8.05 7.61
C GLU A 97 -19.45 -8.77 6.54
N LEU A 98 -18.13 -8.79 6.73
CA LEU A 98 -17.23 -9.54 5.87
C LEU A 98 -17.44 -11.04 6.13
N PRO A 99 -17.58 -11.88 5.08
CA PRO A 99 -17.49 -13.33 5.21
C PRO A 99 -16.31 -13.76 6.09
N ASP A 100 -16.50 -14.79 6.91
CA ASP A 100 -15.53 -15.26 7.91
C ASP A 100 -14.11 -15.49 7.36
N LEU A 101 -14.00 -15.99 6.13
CA LEU A 101 -12.71 -16.20 5.51
C LEU A 101 -12.06 -14.86 5.06
N LEU A 102 -12.83 -13.88 4.56
CA LEU A 102 -12.30 -12.56 4.24
C LEU A 102 -11.88 -11.80 5.50
N SER A 103 -12.64 -11.89 6.60
CA SER A 103 -12.26 -11.28 7.87
C SER A 103 -10.97 -11.93 8.43
N ARG A 104 -10.82 -13.25 8.29
CA ARG A 104 -9.59 -13.97 8.66
C ARG A 104 -8.38 -13.57 7.81
N ILE A 105 -8.54 -13.47 6.49
CA ILE A 105 -7.48 -13.01 5.58
C ILE A 105 -7.09 -11.57 5.89
N PHE A 106 -8.08 -10.69 6.07
CA PHE A 106 -7.85 -9.28 6.38
C PHE A 106 -7.12 -9.11 7.71
N ASN A 107 -7.58 -9.78 8.76
CA ASN A 107 -6.94 -9.74 10.08
C ASN A 107 -5.55 -10.37 10.07
N GLY A 108 -5.37 -11.47 9.33
CA GLY A 108 -4.07 -12.12 9.15
C GLY A 108 -3.08 -11.23 8.40
N CYS A 109 -3.52 -10.58 7.33
CA CYS A 109 -2.73 -9.61 6.58
C CYS A 109 -2.33 -8.43 7.46
N ASN A 110 -3.27 -7.83 8.20
CA ASN A 110 -2.97 -6.73 9.13
C ASN A 110 -1.94 -7.14 10.18
N LYS A 111 -2.06 -8.35 10.73
CA LYS A 111 -1.05 -8.88 11.65
C LYS A 111 0.31 -8.99 10.97
N PHE A 112 0.37 -9.55 9.77
CA PHE A 112 1.60 -9.71 9.01
C PHE A 112 2.27 -8.36 8.66
N CYS A 113 1.47 -7.35 8.33
CA CYS A 113 1.91 -5.97 8.14
C CYS A 113 2.53 -5.40 9.43
N ASN A 114 1.85 -5.54 10.56
CA ASN A 114 2.36 -5.08 11.86
C ASN A 114 3.67 -5.77 12.26
N GLN A 115 3.77 -7.08 12.02
CA GLN A 115 5.01 -7.84 12.24
C GLN A 115 6.14 -7.35 11.33
N THR A 116 5.83 -6.96 10.11
CA THR A 116 6.81 -6.38 9.17
C THR A 116 7.30 -5.01 9.66
N LEU A 117 6.40 -4.17 10.18
CA LEU A 117 6.73 -2.84 10.71
C LEU A 117 7.67 -2.90 11.92
N ILE A 118 7.53 -3.89 12.78
CA ILE A 118 8.48 -4.11 13.90
C ILE A 118 9.75 -4.85 13.47
N GLY A 119 9.77 -5.38 12.24
CA GLY A 119 10.93 -6.03 11.64
C GLY A 119 11.07 -7.53 11.96
N GLU A 120 9.98 -8.21 12.36
CA GLU A 120 9.96 -9.66 12.57
C GLU A 120 10.17 -10.45 11.28
N ASN A 121 9.61 -9.97 10.15
CA ASN A 121 9.68 -10.70 8.87
C ASN A 121 11.02 -10.52 8.15
N SER A 122 11.61 -9.32 8.17
CA SER A 122 12.96 -9.01 7.67
C SER A 122 13.24 -7.51 7.83
N LYS A 123 14.50 -7.12 8.06
CA LYS A 123 14.91 -5.70 8.03
C LYS A 123 14.75 -5.05 6.65
N THR A 124 14.88 -5.83 5.58
CA THR A 124 14.67 -5.33 4.21
C THR A 124 13.18 -5.10 3.95
N ALA A 125 12.33 -6.05 4.37
CA ALA A 125 10.88 -5.90 4.27
C ALA A 125 10.39 -4.72 5.11
N GLN A 126 10.90 -4.56 6.34
CA GLN A 126 10.62 -3.43 7.21
C GLN A 126 10.93 -2.09 6.52
N PHE A 127 12.12 -1.95 5.94
CA PHE A 127 12.52 -0.75 5.22
C PHE A 127 11.55 -0.39 4.09
N TYR A 128 11.23 -1.36 3.22
CA TYR A 128 10.31 -1.12 2.10
C TYR A 128 8.86 -0.90 2.55
N TYR A 129 8.44 -1.51 3.65
CA TYR A 129 7.11 -1.32 4.19
C TYR A 129 6.95 0.07 4.84
N HIS A 130 7.98 0.59 5.53
CA HIS A 130 8.01 1.98 5.97
C HIS A 130 7.96 2.97 4.80
N TYR A 131 8.65 2.66 3.69
CA TYR A 131 8.50 3.44 2.46
C TYR A 131 7.04 3.49 1.99
N CYS A 132 6.32 2.36 1.99
CA CYS A 132 4.90 2.32 1.64
C CYS A 132 4.03 3.17 2.57
N GLU A 133 4.22 3.07 3.89
CA GLU A 133 3.49 3.88 4.89
C GLU A 133 3.67 5.39 4.65
N LEU A 134 4.87 5.84 4.29
CA LEU A 134 5.13 7.24 3.97
C LEU A 134 4.34 7.68 2.72
N ILE A 135 4.29 6.83 1.69
CA ILE A 135 3.52 7.13 0.47
C ILE A 135 2.00 7.13 0.74
N ASP A 136 1.51 6.22 1.57
CA ASP A 136 0.09 6.20 1.96
C ASP A 136 -0.27 7.42 2.79
N LEU A 137 0.59 7.84 3.71
CA LEU A 137 0.44 9.09 4.46
C LEU A 137 0.34 10.28 3.50
N TYR A 138 1.20 10.34 2.48
CA TYR A 138 1.11 11.37 1.44
C TYR A 138 -0.24 11.34 0.71
N HIS A 139 -0.76 10.17 0.36
CA HIS A 139 -2.07 10.05 -0.28
C HIS A 139 -3.21 10.53 0.63
N ARG A 140 -3.19 10.17 1.91
CA ARG A 140 -4.20 10.58 2.88
C ARG A 140 -4.19 12.10 3.09
N PHE A 141 -3.01 12.72 3.20
CA PHE A 141 -2.87 14.19 3.23
C PHE A 141 -3.32 14.86 1.93
N SER A 142 -2.94 14.31 0.77
CA SER A 142 -3.35 14.87 -0.52
C SER A 142 -4.89 14.82 -0.69
N ARG A 143 -5.51 13.72 -0.24
CA ARG A 143 -6.97 13.55 -0.24
C ARG A 143 -7.64 14.52 0.73
N SER A 144 -7.15 14.69 1.95
CA SER A 144 -7.75 15.58 2.94
C SER A 144 -7.76 17.03 2.46
N ILE A 145 -6.66 17.49 1.84
CA ILE A 145 -6.56 18.82 1.23
C ILE A 145 -7.56 18.96 0.08
N ARG A 146 -7.58 18.00 -0.86
CA ARG A 146 -8.46 18.05 -2.04
C ARG A 146 -9.94 17.99 -1.70
N THR A 147 -10.31 17.31 -0.62
CA THR A 147 -11.70 17.15 -0.17
C THR A 147 -12.10 18.17 0.89
N SER A 148 -11.19 19.08 1.27
CA SER A 148 -11.36 20.03 2.37
C SER A 148 -11.83 19.37 3.68
N ASN A 149 -11.43 18.12 3.89
CA ASN A 149 -11.80 17.35 5.08
C ASN A 149 -10.76 17.55 6.19
N PHE A 150 -11.02 18.54 7.05
CA PHE A 150 -10.11 18.89 8.15
C PHE A 150 -9.98 17.78 9.20
N GLN A 151 -11.02 16.97 9.42
CA GLN A 151 -10.96 15.85 10.36
C GLN A 151 -10.00 14.77 9.88
N LEU A 152 -10.04 14.44 8.58
CA LEU A 152 -9.07 13.55 7.98
C LEU A 152 -7.65 14.10 8.12
N TYR A 153 -7.46 15.41 7.89
CA TYR A 153 -6.16 16.05 8.05
C TYR A 153 -5.60 15.96 9.48
N LEU A 154 -6.43 16.22 10.51
CA LEU A 154 -6.02 16.11 11.92
C LEU A 154 -5.69 14.66 12.32
N ARG A 155 -6.45 13.68 11.82
CA ARG A 155 -6.20 12.27 12.07
C ARG A 155 -4.81 11.85 11.57
N GLU A 156 -4.42 12.30 10.40
CA GLU A 156 -3.10 11.97 9.82
C GLU A 156 -1.94 12.65 10.56
N LEU A 157 -2.15 13.81 11.19
CA LEU A 157 -1.13 14.47 12.02
C LEU A 157 -0.89 13.74 13.35
N ASN A 158 -1.95 13.18 13.94
CA ASN A 158 -1.88 12.50 15.24
C ASN A 158 -1.27 11.09 15.16
N PHE A 159 -1.11 10.53 13.95
CA PHE A 159 -0.44 9.24 13.73
C PHE A 159 1.07 9.25 14.07
N GLN A 160 1.64 10.40 14.45
CA GLN A 160 3.02 10.49 14.94
C GLN A 160 3.17 10.37 16.48
N TYR A 161 2.09 10.21 17.25
CA TYR A 161 2.12 10.24 18.73
C TYR A 161 1.39 9.08 19.45
N VAL A 162 1.19 7.93 18.81
CA VAL A 162 0.72 6.69 19.45
C VAL A 162 1.60 5.54 19.00
#